data_AF-A0A151K1Z7-F1
#
_entry.id   AF-A0A151K1Z7-F1
#
_cell.length_a   1.000
_cell.length_b   1.000
_cell.length_c   1.000
_cell.angle_alpha   90.00
_cell.angle_beta   90.00
_cell.angle_gamma   90.00
#
_symmetry.space_group_name_H-M   'P 1'
#
loop_
_entity.id
_entity.type
_entity.pdbx_description
1 polymer ?
#
loop_
_entity_poly.entity_id
_entity_poly.type
_entity_poly.pdbx_seq_one_letter_code
_entity_poly.pdbx_strand_id
1 'polypeptide(L)'
;NLLFFFSVCSVEVNAIEITENLFFAIFGQKDTNAFMISLNRKQQPQWTVIFFKVSFSLYMLVSVIVLINLLIAMMSDTYHNIQSQSDIEWKYGLSKLVRKMQKTKTAPSPLNLVTTWAEYLKNAYMKECIKRQKIGRSHGYMEPDVQKTFPKFSSVRKYYHAY
;
A
#
# COMPACT_ATOMS: atom_id res chain seq x y z
N ASN A 1 26.86 38.51 -51.31
CA ASN A 1 26.03 37.28 -51.25
C ASN A 1 26.03 36.64 -49.86
N LEU A 2 27.16 36.15 -49.33
CA LEU A 2 27.17 35.53 -47.98
C LEU A 2 26.91 36.54 -46.83
N LEU A 3 27.54 37.72 -46.89
CA LEU A 3 27.33 38.80 -45.89
C LEU A 3 25.90 39.35 -45.90
N PHE A 4 25.24 39.35 -47.07
CA PHE A 4 23.84 39.76 -47.19
C PHE A 4 22.92 38.71 -46.56
N PHE A 5 23.22 37.42 -46.76
CA PHE A 5 22.52 36.32 -46.10
C PHE A 5 22.68 36.37 -44.57
N PHE A 6 23.90 36.66 -44.08
CA PHE A 6 24.16 36.82 -42.65
C PHE A 6 23.41 38.03 -42.07
N SER A 7 23.37 39.14 -42.80
CA SER A 7 22.63 40.34 -42.40
C SER A 7 21.10 40.16 -42.40
N VAL A 8 20.55 39.34 -43.30
CA VAL A 8 19.12 38.98 -43.35
C VAL A 8 18.73 37.98 -42.25
N CYS A 9 19.71 37.23 -41.72
CA CYS A 9 19.50 36.18 -40.73
C CYS A 9 19.87 36.59 -39.29
N SER A 10 20.33 37.84 -39.06
CA SER A 10 20.62 38.35 -37.72
C SER A 10 19.32 38.49 -36.91
N VAL A 11 18.94 37.43 -36.20
CA VAL A 11 17.79 37.42 -35.28
C VAL A 11 18.21 38.02 -33.95
N GLU A 12 17.64 39.17 -33.58
CA GLU A 12 17.88 39.82 -32.28
C GLU A 12 16.97 39.23 -31.18
N VAL A 13 17.33 38.05 -30.67
CA VAL A 13 16.59 37.38 -29.59
C VAL A 13 17.51 36.91 -28.47
N ASN A 14 17.11 37.19 -27.23
CA ASN A 14 17.83 36.73 -26.05
C ASN A 14 17.67 35.21 -25.90
N ALA A 15 18.78 34.48 -25.88
CA ALA A 15 18.77 33.02 -25.77
C ALA A 15 18.08 32.52 -24.48
N ILE A 16 18.20 33.30 -23.40
CA ILE A 16 17.60 33.00 -22.10
C ILE A 16 16.07 33.06 -22.18
N GLU A 17 15.51 34.11 -22.79
CA GLU A 17 14.06 34.24 -22.99
C GLU A 17 13.52 33.09 -23.84
N ILE A 18 14.26 32.67 -24.88
CA ILE A 18 13.86 31.52 -25.71
C ILE A 18 13.82 30.25 -24.87
N THR A 19 14.84 30.01 -24.06
CA THR A 19 14.94 28.81 -23.22
C THR A 19 13.82 28.76 -22.19
N GLU A 20 13.56 29.87 -21.49
CA GLU A 20 12.47 29.98 -20.53
C GLU A 20 11.11 29.73 -21.18
N ASN A 21 10.89 30.36 -22.35
CA ASN A 21 9.64 30.20 -23.06
C ASN A 21 9.44 28.77 -23.56
N LEU A 22 10.51 28.08 -24.02
CA LEU A 22 10.46 26.67 -24.43
C LEU A 22 10.18 25.73 -23.24
N PHE A 23 10.79 26.00 -22.09
CA PHE A 23 10.56 25.23 -20.86
C PHE A 23 9.10 25.30 -20.44
N PHE A 24 8.51 26.50 -20.37
CA PHE A 24 7.09 26.65 -20.03
C PHE A 24 6.16 26.16 -21.16
N ALA A 25 6.61 26.13 -22.41
CA ALA A 25 5.85 25.55 -23.51
C ALA A 25 5.65 24.04 -23.33
N ILE A 26 6.65 23.31 -22.82
CA ILE A 26 6.53 21.86 -22.52
C ILE A 26 5.36 21.58 -21.57
N PHE A 27 5.14 22.44 -20.57
CA PHE A 27 4.02 22.32 -19.63
C PHE A 27 2.69 22.83 -20.19
N GLY A 28 2.65 23.28 -21.44
CA GLY A 28 1.46 23.86 -22.08
C GLY A 28 1.12 25.28 -21.64
N GLN A 29 2.04 25.99 -20.97
CA GLN A 29 1.79 27.34 -20.46
C GLN A 29 2.10 28.45 -21.47
N LYS A 30 2.84 28.16 -22.55
CA LYS A 30 3.20 29.12 -23.60
C LYS A 30 2.70 28.63 -24.96
N ASP A 31 1.81 29.39 -25.59
CA ASP A 31 1.28 29.08 -26.93
C ASP A 31 2.17 29.56 -28.06
N THR A 32 2.15 28.86 -29.20
CA THR A 32 2.86 29.24 -30.44
C THR A 32 2.51 30.67 -30.90
N ASN A 33 1.28 31.11 -30.66
CA ASN A 33 0.81 32.45 -31.04
C ASN A 33 1.50 33.57 -30.24
N ALA A 34 1.78 33.33 -28.95
CA ALA A 34 2.48 34.30 -28.10
C ALA A 34 3.91 34.54 -28.58
N PHE A 35 4.60 33.48 -29.02
CA PHE A 35 5.92 33.60 -29.65
C PHE A 35 5.87 34.33 -30.98
N MET A 36 4.87 34.01 -31.81
CA MET A 36 4.70 34.68 -33.11
C MET A 36 4.45 36.18 -32.94
N ILE A 37 3.70 36.60 -31.93
CA ILE A 37 3.50 38.03 -31.63
C ILE A 37 4.81 38.69 -31.21
N SER A 38 5.63 38.01 -30.38
CA SER A 38 6.93 38.53 -29.96
C SER A 38 7.93 38.66 -31.12
N LEU A 39 7.96 37.67 -32.03
CA LEU A 39 8.82 37.67 -33.22
C LEU A 39 8.39 38.70 -34.26
N ASN A 40 7.09 38.84 -34.52
CA ASN A 40 6.56 39.86 -35.43
C ASN A 40 6.83 41.28 -34.90
N ARG A 41 6.73 41.49 -33.57
CA ARG A 41 7.06 42.78 -32.94
C ARG A 41 8.54 43.17 -33.12
N LYS A 42 9.45 42.19 -33.19
CA LYS A 42 10.89 42.39 -33.45
C LYS A 42 11.24 42.53 -34.95
N GLN A 43 10.25 42.79 -35.82
CA GLN A 43 10.42 42.99 -37.27
C GLN A 43 11.26 41.90 -37.96
N GLN A 44 11.05 40.64 -37.56
CA GLN A 44 11.72 39.51 -38.21
C GLN A 44 11.13 39.23 -39.60
N PRO A 45 11.94 38.78 -40.57
CA PRO A 45 11.46 38.48 -41.90
C PRO A 45 10.49 37.28 -41.89
N GLN A 46 9.48 37.31 -42.77
CA GLN A 46 8.37 36.34 -42.77
C GLN A 46 8.82 34.88 -42.90
N TRP A 47 9.88 34.62 -43.67
CA TRP A 47 10.42 33.26 -43.86
C TRP A 47 10.97 32.68 -42.53
N THR A 48 11.62 33.50 -41.70
CA THR A 48 12.14 33.10 -40.39
C THR A 48 11.02 32.77 -39.43
N VAL A 49 9.92 33.54 -39.46
CA VAL A 49 8.74 33.28 -38.62
C VAL A 49 8.08 31.95 -38.99
N ILE A 50 7.98 31.64 -40.29
CA ILE A 50 7.44 30.37 -40.79
C ILE A 50 8.34 29.21 -40.38
N PHE A 51 9.65 29.33 -40.56
CA PHE A 51 10.61 28.31 -40.15
C PHE A 51 10.53 28.04 -38.64
N PHE A 52 10.48 29.10 -37.82
CA PHE A 52 10.34 29.01 -36.37
C PHE A 52 9.03 28.31 -35.98
N LYS A 53 7.91 28.61 -36.65
CA LYS A 53 6.63 27.95 -36.39
C LYS A 53 6.71 26.44 -36.62
N VAL A 54 7.31 26.02 -37.74
CA VAL A 54 7.44 24.60 -38.08
C VAL A 54 8.38 23.88 -37.11
N SER A 55 9.54 24.45 -36.81
CA SER A 55 10.51 23.84 -35.90
C SER A 55 9.99 23.77 -34.45
N PHE A 56 9.27 24.80 -33.99
CA PHE A 56 8.62 24.80 -32.69
C PHE A 56 7.52 23.74 -32.59
N SER A 57 6.67 23.59 -33.62
CA SER A 57 5.65 22.54 -33.64
C SER A 57 6.25 21.14 -33.61
N LEU A 58 7.34 20.91 -34.34
CA LEU A 58 8.05 19.63 -34.31
C LEU A 58 8.70 19.36 -32.95
N TYR A 59 9.31 20.39 -32.33
CA TYR A 59 9.86 20.31 -30.98
C TYR A 59 8.79 19.86 -29.97
N MET A 60 7.63 20.52 -29.95
CA MET A 60 6.54 20.17 -29.04
C MET A 60 6.06 18.72 -29.24
N LEU A 61 5.93 18.27 -30.50
CA LEU A 61 5.51 16.91 -30.82
C LEU A 61 6.52 15.87 -30.31
N VAL A 62 7.82 16.07 -30.60
CA VAL A 62 8.88 15.15 -30.16
C VAL A 62 9.00 15.15 -28.63
N SER A 63 8.98 16.33 -28.01
CA SER A 63 9.04 16.46 -26.55
C SER A 63 7.89 15.72 -25.87
N VAL A 64 6.65 15.86 -26.34
CA VAL A 64 5.50 15.15 -25.75
C VAL A 64 5.66 13.63 -25.88
N ILE A 65 6.06 13.13 -27.06
CA ILE A 65 6.28 11.69 -27.26
C ILE A 65 7.36 11.16 -26.32
N VAL A 66 8.50 11.86 -26.20
CA VAL A 66 9.60 11.46 -25.31
C VAL A 66 9.17 11.53 -23.84
N LEU A 67 8.46 12.59 -23.42
CA LEU A 67 7.97 12.73 -22.05
C LEU A 67 6.99 11.62 -21.69
N ILE A 68 6.06 11.28 -22.59
CA ILE A 68 5.15 10.16 -22.40
C ILE A 68 5.93 8.84 -22.34
N ASN A 69 6.92 8.63 -23.22
CA ASN A 69 7.74 7.42 -23.22
C ASN A 69 8.54 7.26 -21.92
N LEU A 70 9.09 8.34 -21.38
CA LEU A 70 9.83 8.33 -20.13
C LEU A 70 8.90 8.21 -18.91
N LEU A 71 7.71 8.80 -18.97
CA LEU A 71 6.69 8.65 -17.93
C LEU A 71 6.18 7.21 -17.88
N ILE A 72 5.90 6.60 -19.05
CA ILE A 72 5.50 5.20 -19.15
C ILE A 72 6.65 4.30 -18.71
N ALA A 73 7.90 4.56 -19.10
CA ALA A 73 9.04 3.75 -18.66
C ALA A 73 9.19 3.78 -17.13
N MET A 74 9.20 4.97 -16.52
CA MET A 74 9.28 5.13 -15.07
C MET A 74 8.09 4.49 -14.34
N MET A 75 6.87 4.65 -14.89
CA MET A 75 5.68 3.99 -14.35
C MET A 75 5.72 2.48 -14.56
N SER A 76 6.21 1.98 -15.68
CA SER A 76 6.29 0.55 -16.01
C SER A 76 7.28 -0.18 -15.11
N ASP A 77 8.44 0.43 -14.84
CA ASP A 77 9.45 -0.14 -13.96
C ASP A 77 8.93 -0.25 -12.52
N THR A 78 8.27 0.81 -12.03
CA THR A 78 7.65 0.81 -10.70
C THR A 78 6.42 -0.10 -10.64
N TYR A 79 5.63 -0.18 -11.72
CA TYR A 79 4.44 -1.01 -11.82
C TYR A 79 4.78 -2.51 -11.78
N HIS A 80 5.78 -2.95 -12.56
CA HIS A 80 6.24 -4.34 -12.51
C HIS A 80 6.79 -4.70 -11.13
N ASN A 81 7.54 -3.79 -10.50
CA ASN A 81 8.08 -4.01 -9.17
C ASN A 81 6.97 -4.11 -8.10
N ILE A 82 6.03 -3.17 -8.08
CA ILE A 82 4.92 -3.16 -7.11
C ILE A 82 3.97 -4.35 -7.33
N GLN A 83 3.66 -4.69 -8.58
CA GLN A 83 2.79 -5.82 -8.90
C GLN A 83 3.43 -7.14 -8.44
N SER A 84 4.73 -7.35 -8.70
CA SER A 84 5.43 -8.56 -8.28
C SER A 84 5.46 -8.74 -6.75
N GLN A 85 5.71 -7.67 -5.99
CA GLN A 85 5.69 -7.70 -4.53
C GLN A 85 4.27 -7.90 -3.99
N SER A 86 3.29 -7.20 -4.57
CA SER A 86 1.87 -7.34 -4.18
C SER A 86 1.32 -8.73 -4.47
N ASP A 87 1.71 -9.36 -5.59
CA ASP A 87 1.32 -10.73 -5.91
C ASP A 87 1.94 -11.75 -4.95
N ILE A 88 3.19 -11.53 -4.52
CA ILE A 88 3.86 -12.38 -3.52
C ILE A 88 3.22 -12.20 -2.15
N GLU A 89 2.97 -10.97 -1.71
CA GLU A 89 2.31 -10.64 -0.45
C GLU A 89 0.87 -11.15 -0.40
N TRP A 90 0.12 -10.99 -1.49
CA TRP A 90 -1.25 -11.50 -1.63
C TRP A 90 -1.28 -13.02 -1.53
N LYS A 91 -0.41 -13.72 -2.27
CA LYS A 91 -0.31 -15.19 -2.21
C LYS A 91 0.12 -15.67 -0.83
N TYR A 92 1.01 -14.95 -0.15
CA TYR A 92 1.41 -15.25 1.22
C TYR A 92 0.28 -15.00 2.23
N GLY A 93 -0.46 -13.90 2.09
CA GLY A 93 -1.66 -13.59 2.87
C GLY A 93 -2.76 -14.64 2.68
N LEU A 94 -2.99 -15.05 1.43
CA LEU A 94 -3.93 -16.10 1.06
C LEU A 94 -3.52 -17.45 1.66
N SER A 95 -2.25 -17.84 1.56
CA SER A 95 -1.77 -19.09 2.17
C SER A 95 -1.90 -19.08 3.70
N LYS A 96 -1.66 -17.93 4.36
CA LYS A 96 -1.91 -17.74 5.79
C LYS A 96 -3.39 -17.85 6.13
N LEU A 97 -4.27 -17.26 5.33
CA LEU A 97 -5.72 -17.34 5.50
C LEU A 97 -6.20 -18.79 5.35
N VAL A 98 -5.81 -19.48 4.28
CA VAL A 98 -6.15 -20.89 4.03
C VAL A 98 -5.61 -21.80 5.14
N ARG A 99 -4.36 -21.61 5.57
CA ARG A 99 -3.77 -22.36 6.70
C ARG A 99 -4.53 -22.12 8.00
N LYS A 100 -4.96 -20.88 8.26
CA LYS A 100 -5.82 -20.55 9.42
C LYS A 100 -7.16 -21.28 9.32
N MET A 101 -7.84 -21.22 8.17
CA MET A 101 -9.11 -21.92 7.92
C MET A 101 -8.99 -23.44 8.03
N GLN A 102 -7.88 -24.05 7.60
CA GLN A 102 -7.66 -25.49 7.70
C GLN A 102 -7.26 -25.96 9.11
N LYS A 103 -6.48 -25.16 9.87
CA LYS A 103 -6.17 -25.45 11.28
C LYS A 103 -7.39 -25.28 12.18
N THR A 104 -8.29 -24.35 11.84
CA THR A 104 -9.62 -24.26 12.45
C THR A 104 -10.60 -25.19 11.75
N LYS A 105 -10.42 -26.51 11.93
CA LYS A 105 -11.57 -27.44 11.80
C LYS A 105 -12.54 -27.15 12.95
N THR A 106 -13.32 -26.09 12.85
CA THR A 106 -14.45 -25.86 13.73
C THR A 106 -15.44 -25.00 12.99
N ALA A 107 -16.26 -25.68 12.21
CA ALA A 107 -17.62 -25.37 11.75
C ALA A 107 -17.95 -23.91 11.35
N PRO A 108 -18.71 -23.69 10.26
CA PRO A 108 -19.11 -22.33 9.86
C PRO A 108 -19.75 -21.60 11.05
N SER A 109 -19.46 -20.30 11.18
CA SER A 109 -20.20 -19.41 12.09
C SER A 109 -21.68 -19.59 11.79
N PRO A 110 -22.44 -20.32 12.64
CA PRO A 110 -22.71 -20.04 14.06
C PRO A 110 -22.37 -21.16 15.08
N LEU A 111 -21.75 -22.28 14.67
CA LEU A 111 -21.59 -23.46 15.54
C LEU A 111 -20.50 -23.33 16.63
N ASN A 112 -19.52 -22.44 16.43
CA ASN A 112 -18.42 -22.21 17.38
C ASN A 112 -18.84 -21.41 18.63
N LEU A 113 -19.94 -20.63 18.55
CA LEU A 113 -20.54 -20.04 19.73
C LEU A 113 -21.29 -21.12 20.53
N VAL A 114 -22.16 -21.91 19.90
CA VAL A 114 -23.01 -22.87 20.64
C VAL A 114 -22.19 -23.85 21.50
N THR A 115 -21.05 -24.34 21.01
CA THR A 115 -20.16 -25.24 21.78
C THR A 115 -19.51 -24.54 22.97
N THR A 116 -19.03 -23.31 22.80
CA THR A 116 -18.42 -22.52 23.88
C THR A 116 -19.43 -22.20 24.98
N TRP A 117 -20.68 -21.89 24.62
CA TRP A 117 -21.75 -21.62 25.57
C TRP A 117 -22.20 -22.90 26.29
N ALA A 118 -22.29 -24.03 25.58
CA ALA A 118 -22.65 -25.33 26.18
C ALA A 118 -21.60 -25.80 27.22
N GLU A 119 -20.31 -25.67 26.92
CA GLU A 119 -19.24 -26.00 27.86
C GLU A 119 -19.23 -25.08 29.08
N TYR A 120 -19.46 -23.78 28.87
CA TYR A 120 -19.57 -22.80 29.97
C TYR A 120 -20.74 -23.14 30.90
N LEU A 121 -21.93 -23.44 30.36
CA LEU A 121 -23.11 -23.80 31.13
C LEU A 121 -22.90 -25.11 31.90
N LYS A 122 -22.28 -26.12 31.29
CA LYS A 122 -21.93 -27.38 31.96
C LYS A 122 -20.98 -27.16 33.13
N ASN A 123 -19.96 -26.32 32.95
CA ASN A 123 -18.98 -26.00 33.99
C ASN A 123 -19.60 -25.18 35.13
N ALA A 124 -20.50 -24.24 34.83
CA ALA A 124 -21.27 -23.49 35.82
C ALA A 124 -22.19 -24.42 36.63
N TYR A 125 -22.92 -25.32 35.96
CA TYR A 125 -23.78 -26.30 36.62
C TYR A 125 -22.99 -27.24 37.54
N MET A 126 -21.86 -27.78 37.08
CA MET A 126 -21.02 -28.66 37.89
C MET A 126 -20.42 -27.95 39.11
N LYS A 127 -20.02 -26.69 38.99
CA LYS A 127 -19.58 -25.88 40.14
C LYS A 127 -20.69 -25.73 41.19
N GLU A 128 -21.92 -25.53 40.73
CA GLU A 128 -23.07 -25.31 41.62
C GLU A 128 -23.52 -26.62 42.28
N CYS A 129 -23.45 -27.75 41.57
CA CYS A 129 -23.62 -29.08 42.15
C CYS A 129 -22.55 -29.39 43.22
N ILE A 130 -21.30 -29.03 42.97
CA ILE A 130 -20.20 -29.23 43.94
C ILE A 130 -20.38 -28.33 45.17
N LYS A 131 -20.86 -27.08 45.01
CA LYS A 131 -21.21 -26.20 46.13
C LYS A 131 -22.36 -26.78 46.97
N ARG A 132 -23.42 -27.28 46.33
CA ARG A 132 -24.57 -27.92 47.01
C ARG A 132 -24.14 -29.17 47.78
N GLN A 133 -23.25 -29.99 47.22
CA GLN A 133 -22.68 -31.15 47.94
C GLN A 133 -21.83 -30.74 49.14
N LYS A 134 -21.07 -29.65 49.07
CA LYS A 134 -20.28 -29.15 50.21
C LYS A 134 -21.16 -28.60 51.34
N ILE A 135 -22.27 -27.93 51.02
CA ILE A 135 -23.25 -27.44 51.99
C ILE A 135 -24.01 -28.58 52.68
N GLY A 136 -24.44 -29.61 51.93
CA GLY A 136 -25.08 -30.79 52.51
C GLY A 136 -24.12 -31.62 53.39
N ARG A 137 -22.84 -31.67 53.03
CA ARG A 137 -21.82 -32.40 53.81
C ARG A 137 -21.40 -31.65 55.09
N SER A 138 -21.50 -30.31 55.13
CA SER A 138 -21.20 -29.53 56.34
C SER A 138 -22.34 -29.53 57.37
N HIS A 139 -23.59 -29.83 56.95
CA HIS A 139 -24.73 -30.01 57.86
C HIS A 139 -24.78 -31.44 58.47
N GLY A 140 -23.93 -32.37 58.00
CA GLY A 140 -23.88 -33.76 58.48
C GLY A 140 -22.78 -34.06 59.50
N TYR A 141 -22.06 -33.05 60.01
CA TYR A 141 -21.00 -33.23 61.01
C TYR A 141 -21.20 -32.29 62.20
N MET A 142 -22.14 -32.64 63.07
CA MET A 142 -22.01 -32.38 64.51
C MET A 142 -22.24 -33.70 65.24
N GLU A 143 -21.18 -34.50 65.32
CA GLU A 143 -21.03 -35.52 66.36
C GLU A 143 -19.55 -35.47 66.80
N PRO A 144 -19.26 -35.34 68.11
CA PRO A 144 -17.92 -35.06 68.57
C PRO A 144 -17.09 -36.36 68.70
N ASP A 145 -15.78 -36.18 68.58
CA ASP A 145 -14.71 -37.04 69.12
C ASP A 145 -14.32 -38.32 68.35
N VAL A 146 -13.11 -38.31 67.77
CA VAL A 146 -11.95 -39.11 68.20
C VAL A 146 -10.84 -39.05 67.14
N GLN A 147 -9.65 -38.69 67.63
CA GLN A 147 -8.37 -38.50 66.98
C GLN A 147 -7.73 -39.78 66.41
N LYS A 148 -7.19 -39.75 65.16
CA LYS A 148 -6.04 -40.58 64.72
C LYS A 148 -5.19 -39.88 63.64
N THR A 149 -3.88 -39.98 63.82
CA THR A 149 -2.79 -39.23 63.17
C THR A 149 -2.20 -39.94 61.93
N PHE A 150 -1.41 -39.20 61.13
CA PHE A 150 -0.34 -39.58 60.15
C PHE A 150 -0.68 -39.59 58.63
N PRO A 151 0.30 -39.49 57.71
CA PRO A 151 1.33 -38.45 57.54
C PRO A 151 1.35 -37.85 56.10
N LYS A 152 2.24 -36.87 55.89
CA LYS A 152 2.42 -36.07 54.66
C LYS A 152 3.27 -36.82 53.62
N PHE A 153 2.87 -36.84 52.35
CA PHE A 153 3.75 -37.19 51.22
C PHE A 153 3.69 -36.16 50.10
N SER A 154 4.85 -35.65 49.74
CA SER A 154 5.11 -34.73 48.63
C SER A 154 6.07 -35.37 47.64
N SER A 155 5.83 -35.24 46.33
CA SER A 155 6.82 -35.02 45.24
C SER A 155 6.10 -35.23 43.88
N VAL A 156 5.84 -34.19 43.07
CA VAL A 156 6.73 -33.57 42.06
C VAL A 156 7.18 -34.54 40.96
N ARG A 157 6.70 -34.32 39.72
CA ARG A 157 7.57 -34.35 38.53
C ARG A 157 6.99 -33.53 37.37
N LYS A 158 7.86 -32.66 36.86
CA LYS A 158 7.73 -31.69 35.76
C LYS A 158 7.92 -32.33 34.38
N TYR A 159 7.35 -31.66 33.37
CA TYR A 159 7.93 -31.25 32.07
C TYR A 159 7.07 -31.65 30.86
N TYR A 160 6.73 -30.67 30.01
CA TYR A 160 7.00 -30.65 28.56
C TYR A 160 6.63 -29.24 28.05
N HIS A 161 7.65 -28.38 28.00
CA HIS A 161 7.69 -27.14 27.24
C HIS A 161 8.70 -27.38 26.10
N ALA A 162 8.45 -26.81 24.92
CA ALA A 162 9.26 -26.85 23.71
C ALA A 162 9.07 -28.07 22.78
N TYR A 163 8.15 -27.92 21.82
CA TYR A 163 8.44 -27.95 20.38
C TYR A 163 7.49 -26.97 19.68
#